data_AF-A0A7Y2GJS6-F1
#
_entry.id   AF-A0A7Y2GJS6-F1
#
_cell.length_a   1.000
_cell.length_b   1.000
_cell.length_c   1.000
_cell.angle_alpha   90.00
_cell.angle_beta   90.00
_cell.angle_gamma   90.00
#
_symmetry.space_group_name_H-M   'P 1'
#
loop_
_entity.id
_entity.type
_entity.pdbx_description
1 polymer ?
#
loop_
_entity_poly.entity_id
_entity_poly.type
_entity_poly.pdbx_seq_one_letter_code
_entity_poly.pdbx_strand_id
1 'polypeptide(L)'
;MPGSLQRDDDGRFIVQYTEMRYLVLKLLLDAGGHGSVAELARRLDALPVCKGRRSSSQIVSNSMRHPVKLGWVVRRGRGKYELVRLSRGTEHRIRTRVAPIFER
;
A
#
# COMPACT_ATOMS: atom_id res chain seq x y z
N MET A 1 -6.63 -7.39 17.68
CA MET A 1 -5.66 -8.35 17.10
C MET A 1 -4.84 -7.66 15.99
N PRO A 2 -3.66 -7.11 16.28
CA PRO A 2 -2.73 -6.61 15.26
C PRO A 2 -2.09 -7.84 14.58
N GLY A 3 -2.67 -8.24 13.45
CA GLY A 3 -2.25 -9.44 12.72
C GLY A 3 -0.94 -9.23 11.97
N SER A 4 0.12 -9.81 12.51
CA SER A 4 1.05 -10.75 11.85
C SER A 4 1.71 -10.29 10.53
N LEU A 5 2.41 -9.17 10.57
CA LEU A 5 3.58 -9.03 9.70
C LEU A 5 4.61 -10.08 10.13
N GLN A 6 4.69 -11.17 9.37
CA GLN A 6 5.69 -12.21 9.60
C GLN A 6 7.08 -11.66 9.28
N ARG A 7 8.11 -12.24 9.89
CA ARG A 7 9.50 -11.99 9.52
C ARG A 7 10.12 -13.25 8.96
N ASP A 8 10.98 -13.10 7.96
CA ASP A 8 11.87 -14.18 7.54
C ASP A 8 13.03 -14.35 8.53
N ASP A 9 13.85 -15.38 8.31
CA ASP A 9 14.99 -15.72 9.16
C ASP A 9 16.04 -14.59 9.21
N ASP A 10 16.06 -13.70 8.22
CA ASP A 10 16.91 -12.50 8.15
C ASP A 10 16.29 -11.28 8.88
N GLY A 11 15.13 -11.46 9.53
CA GLY A 11 14.43 -10.41 10.27
C GLY A 11 13.72 -9.38 9.37
N ARG A 12 13.53 -9.66 8.08
CA ARG A 12 12.81 -8.80 7.13
C ARG A 12 11.33 -9.15 7.15
N PHE A 13 10.46 -8.16 6.91
CA PHE A 13 9.02 -8.41 6.89
C PHE A 13 8.59 -9.18 5.64
N ILE A 14 7.88 -10.29 5.85
CA ILE A 14 7.12 -11.01 4.83
C ILE A 14 5.79 -10.29 4.66
N VAL A 15 5.66 -9.57 3.56
CA VAL A 15 4.46 -8.80 3.24
C VAL A 15 3.59 -9.63 2.29
N GLN A 16 2.45 -10.14 2.78
CA GLN A 16 1.50 -10.85 1.94
C GLN A 16 0.69 -9.87 1.08
N TYR A 17 -0.14 -10.40 0.17
CA TYR A 17 -0.89 -9.58 -0.78
C TYR A 17 -1.85 -8.58 -0.12
N THR A 18 -2.41 -8.94 1.04
CA THR A 18 -3.31 -8.06 1.81
C THR A 18 -2.55 -6.90 2.46
N GLU A 19 -1.37 -7.17 2.99
CA GLU A 19 -0.48 -6.19 3.59
C GLU A 19 0.06 -5.24 2.53
N MET A 20 0.43 -5.75 1.34
CA MET A 20 0.81 -4.92 0.19
C MET A 20 -0.30 -3.95 -0.21
N ARG A 21 -1.56 -4.41 -0.19
CA ARG A 21 -2.71 -3.55 -0.46
C ARG A 21 -2.83 -2.42 0.55
N TYR A 22 -2.72 -2.73 1.83
CA TYR A 22 -2.76 -1.71 2.88
C TYR A 22 -1.58 -0.76 2.80
N LEU A 23 -0.41 -1.26 2.44
CA LEU A 23 0.79 -0.45 2.25
C LEU A 23 0.59 0.57 1.12
N VAL A 24 0.13 0.12 -0.05
CA VAL A 24 -0.14 1.01 -1.19
C VAL A 24 -1.26 2.01 -0.88
N LEU A 25 -2.32 1.59 -0.18
CA LEU A 25 -3.38 2.51 0.27
C LEU A 25 -2.86 3.56 1.25
N LYS A 26 -1.97 3.17 2.17
CA LYS A 26 -1.33 4.11 3.09
C LYS A 26 -0.48 5.11 2.33
N LEU A 27 0.34 4.67 1.36
CA LEU A 27 1.14 5.59 0.53
C LEU A 27 0.27 6.58 -0.25
N LEU A 28 -0.90 6.15 -0.73
CA LEU A 28 -1.88 7.06 -1.35
C LEU A 28 -2.47 8.05 -0.35
N LEU A 29 -2.81 7.61 0.87
CA LEU A 29 -3.30 8.48 1.95
C LEU A 29 -2.26 9.56 2.32
N ASP A 30 -0.99 9.16 2.48
CA ASP A 30 0.12 10.08 2.77
C ASP A 30 0.39 11.07 1.62
N ALA A 31 -0.03 10.73 0.40
CA ALA A 31 0.03 11.62 -0.76
C ALA A 31 -1.19 12.57 -0.84
N GLY A 32 -2.00 12.67 0.21
CA GLY A 32 -3.22 13.49 0.21
C GLY A 32 -4.37 12.86 -0.58
N GLY A 33 -4.39 11.52 -0.67
CA GLY A 33 -5.45 10.76 -1.31
C GLY A 33 -5.38 10.72 -2.84
N HIS A 34 -4.34 11.26 -3.47
CA HIS A 34 -4.15 11.23 -4.91
C HIS A 34 -2.72 10.82 -5.26
N GLY A 35 -2.53 10.06 -6.33
CA GLY A 35 -1.19 9.58 -6.67
C GLY A 35 -1.12 8.80 -7.97
N SER A 36 0.03 8.89 -8.63
CA SER A 36 0.30 8.08 -9.83
C SER A 36 0.91 6.73 -9.45
N VAL A 37 0.77 5.72 -10.33
CA VAL A 37 1.45 4.42 -10.19
C VAL A 37 2.95 4.61 -10.06
N ALA A 38 3.54 5.51 -10.86
CA ALA A 38 4.97 5.79 -10.83
C ALA A 38 5.40 6.42 -9.50
N GLU A 39 4.62 7.34 -8.94
CA GLU A 39 4.89 7.93 -7.63
C GLU A 39 4.76 6.90 -6.52
N LEU A 40 3.66 6.15 -6.49
CA LEU A 40 3.43 5.11 -5.49
C LEU A 40 4.48 4.01 -5.59
N ALA A 41 4.92 3.64 -6.80
CA ALA A 41 5.99 2.69 -7.01
C ALA A 41 7.32 3.21 -6.47
N ARG A 42 7.70 4.47 -6.74
CA ARG A 42 8.91 5.08 -6.17
C ARG A 42 8.88 5.11 -4.64
N ARG A 43 7.74 5.48 -4.04
CA ARG A 43 7.57 5.47 -2.58
C ARG A 43 7.64 4.05 -2.02
N LEU A 44 7.11 3.07 -2.76
CA LEU A 44 7.20 1.65 -2.40
C LEU A 44 8.64 1.15 -2.47
N ASP A 45 9.39 1.48 -3.53
CA ASP A 45 10.80 1.10 -3.71
C ASP A 45 11.73 1.68 -2.64
N ALA A 46 11.38 2.85 -2.09
CA ALA A 46 12.11 3.45 -0.98
C ALA A 46 11.97 2.63 0.33
N LEU A 47 10.96 1.76 0.44
CA LEU A 47 10.75 0.96 1.64
C LEU A 47 11.71 -0.24 1.68
N PRO A 48 12.37 -0.51 2.82
CA PRO A 48 13.27 -1.65 2.96
C PRO A 48 12.64 -3.00 2.59
N VAL A 49 11.34 -3.17 2.85
CA VAL A 49 10.56 -4.39 2.57
C VAL A 49 10.30 -4.65 1.08
N CYS A 50 10.57 -3.66 0.24
CA CYS A 50 10.37 -3.72 -1.20
C CYS A 50 11.69 -3.64 -2.00
N LYS A 51 12.82 -3.39 -1.33
CA LYS A 51 14.15 -3.46 -1.97
C LYS A 51 14.35 -4.82 -2.65
N GLY A 52 14.74 -4.79 -3.93
CA GLY A 52 14.99 -5.99 -4.74
C GLY A 52 13.74 -6.60 -5.41
N ARG A 53 12.53 -6.06 -5.19
CA ARG A 53 11.34 -6.49 -5.94
C ARG A 53 11.38 -5.89 -7.35
N ARG A 54 11.35 -6.73 -8.38
CA ARG A 54 11.53 -6.30 -9.79
C ARG A 54 10.41 -5.39 -10.34
N SER A 55 9.19 -5.41 -9.78
CA SER A 55 8.02 -4.82 -10.43
C SER A 55 7.08 -4.05 -9.49
N SER A 56 7.58 -3.02 -8.80
CA SER A 56 6.77 -2.19 -7.89
C SER A 56 5.54 -1.54 -8.55
N SER A 57 5.64 -1.12 -9.82
CA SER A 57 4.48 -0.62 -10.59
C SER A 57 3.36 -1.65 -10.78
N GLN A 58 3.72 -2.94 -10.94
CA GLN A 58 2.76 -4.03 -11.03
C GLN A 58 2.14 -4.33 -9.67
N ILE A 59 2.93 -4.28 -8.59
CA ILE A 59 2.44 -4.43 -7.22
C ILE A 59 1.41 -3.36 -6.89
N VAL A 60 1.69 -2.09 -7.22
CA VAL A 60 0.73 -0.98 -7.05
C VAL A 60 -0.54 -1.28 -7.84
N SER A 61 -0.43 -1.60 -9.13
CA SER A 61 -1.60 -1.83 -9.98
C SER A 61 -2.47 -2.98 -9.49
N ASN A 62 -1.87 -4.09 -9.05
CA ASN A 62 -2.59 -5.24 -8.51
C ASN A 62 -3.24 -4.93 -7.16
N SER A 63 -2.50 -4.29 -6.26
CA SER A 63 -2.97 -3.85 -4.95
C SER A 63 -4.21 -2.96 -5.06
N MET A 64 -4.25 -2.08 -6.08
CA MET A 64 -5.34 -1.13 -6.29
C MET A 64 -6.58 -1.72 -6.96
N ARG A 65 -6.53 -2.94 -7.53
CA ARG A 65 -7.71 -3.58 -8.14
C ARG A 65 -8.87 -3.76 -7.15
N HIS A 66 -8.57 -4.19 -5.93
CA HIS A 66 -9.59 -4.45 -4.93
C HIS A 66 -10.18 -3.17 -4.31
N PRO A 67 -9.38 -2.17 -3.90
CA PRO A 67 -9.92 -0.86 -3.48
C PRO A 67 -10.76 -0.18 -4.56
N VAL A 68 -10.39 -0.33 -5.83
CA VAL A 68 -11.20 0.15 -6.96
C VAL A 68 -12.53 -0.59 -7.06
N LYS A 69 -12.53 -1.93 -6.96
CA LYS A 69 -13.76 -2.73 -6.96
C LYS A 69 -14.69 -2.37 -5.80
N LEU A 70 -14.13 -2.07 -4.62
CA LEU A 70 -14.89 -1.59 -3.47
C LEU A 70 -15.31 -0.12 -3.57
N GLY A 71 -14.92 0.59 -4.62
CA GLY A 71 -15.20 2.01 -4.80
C GLY A 71 -14.54 2.91 -3.76
N TRP A 72 -13.51 2.44 -3.05
CA TRP A 72 -12.74 3.30 -2.14
C TRP A 72 -11.83 4.25 -2.93
N VAL A 73 -11.33 3.75 -4.06
CA VAL A 73 -10.41 4.44 -4.96
C VAL A 73 -11.02 4.45 -6.37
N VAL A 74 -10.78 5.51 -7.13
CA VAL A 74 -11.10 5.59 -8.56
C VAL A 74 -9.85 5.82 -9.39
N ARG A 75 -9.89 5.47 -10.68
CA ARG A 75 -8.83 5.77 -11.65
C ARG A 75 -9.12 7.12 -12.30
N ARG A 76 -8.15 8.04 -12.28
CA ARG A 76 -8.25 9.38 -12.90
C ARG A 76 -7.42 9.48 -14.18
N GLY A 77 -7.63 8.54 -15.09
CA GLY A 77 -6.85 8.40 -16.32
C GLY A 77 -5.67 7.43 -16.18
N ARG A 78 -4.68 7.55 -17.07
CA ARG A 78 -3.61 6.55 -17.21
C ARG A 78 -2.72 6.53 -15.98
N GLY A 79 -2.82 5.44 -15.21
CA GLY A 79 -1.96 5.18 -14.06
C GLY A 79 -2.13 6.18 -12.90
N LYS A 80 -3.26 6.86 -12.78
CA LYS A 80 -3.55 7.78 -11.67
C LYS A 80 -4.70 7.24 -10.82
N TYR A 81 -4.56 7.35 -9.51
CA TYR A 81 -5.56 6.93 -8.53
C TYR A 81 -5.94 8.09 -7.62
N GLU A 82 -7.20 8.09 -7.20
CA GLU A 82 -7.75 9.05 -6.24
C GLU A 82 -8.62 8.29 -5.24
N LEU A 83 -8.44 8.57 -3.96
CA LEU A 83 -9.25 8.07 -2.87
C LEU A 83 -10.55 8.87 -2.79
N VAL A 84 -11.68 8.19 -2.89
CA VAL A 84 -13.01 8.83 -2.92
C VAL A 84 -13.77 8.61 -1.62
N ARG A 85 -13.57 7.44 -1.00
CA ARG A 85 -14.19 7.12 0.29
C ARG A 85 -13.34 6.14 1.07
N LEU A 86 -13.19 6.41 2.35
CA LEU A 86 -12.62 5.47 3.29
C LEU A 86 -13.27 5.73 4.65
N SER A 87 -13.79 4.68 5.30
CA SER A 87 -14.26 4.84 6.67
C SER A 87 -13.07 5.10 7.59
N ARG A 88 -13.26 5.90 8.64
CA ARG A 88 -12.23 6.13 9.67
C ARG A 88 -11.72 4.81 10.28
N GLY A 89 -12.60 3.82 10.45
CA GLY A 89 -12.22 2.49 10.93
C GLY A 89 -11.33 1.71 9.94
N THR A 90 -11.57 1.84 8.64
CA THR A 90 -10.71 1.26 7.61
C THR A 90 -9.35 1.95 7.57
N GLU A 91 -9.34 3.29 7.63
CA GLU A 91 -8.11 4.09 7.66
C GLU A 91 -7.25 3.74 8.88
N HIS A 92 -7.86 3.70 10.07
CA HIS A 92 -7.18 3.29 11.30
C HIS A 92 -6.61 1.87 11.17
N ARG A 93 -7.38 0.91 10.64
CA ARG A 93 -6.92 -0.46 10.42
C ARG A 93 -5.74 -0.55 9.46
N ILE A 94 -5.76 0.23 8.38
CA ILE A 94 -4.66 0.32 7.42
C ILE A 94 -3.41 0.83 8.13
N ARG A 95 -3.51 2.00 8.79
CA ARG A 95 -2.39 2.63 9.51
C ARG A 95 -1.78 1.69 10.54
N THR A 96 -2.60 1.12 11.42
CA THR A 96 -2.13 0.22 12.49
C THR A 96 -1.48 -1.04 11.95
N ARG A 97 -1.97 -1.60 10.83
CA ARG A 97 -1.37 -2.83 10.26
C ARG A 97 -0.01 -2.59 9.62
N VAL A 98 0.20 -1.44 8.99
CA VAL A 98 1.44 -1.16 8.25
C VAL A 98 2.42 -0.31 9.04
N ALA A 99 2.05 0.24 10.19
CA ALA A 99 2.91 1.03 11.07
C ALA A 99 4.30 0.40 11.30
N PRO A 100 4.43 -0.92 11.59
CA PRO A 100 5.74 -1.52 11.84
C PRO A 100 6.70 -1.49 10.64
N ILE A 101 6.20 -1.25 9.41
CA ILE A 101 7.00 -1.11 8.20
C ILE A 101 7.67 0.27 8.13
N PHE A 102 7.06 1.30 8.74
CA PHE A 102 7.51 2.69 8.69
C PHE A 102 8.27 3.14 9.94
N GLU A 103 8.19 2.42 11.05
CA GLU A 103 8.84 2.75 12.33
C GLU A 103 10.33 2.36 12.38
N ARG A 104 11.04 2.33 11.24
CA ARG A 104 12.46 1.95 11.16
C ARG A 104 13.27 2.93 10.33
#